data_AF-A0A0S7X8J1-F1
#
_entry.id   AF-A0A0S7X8J1-F1
#
_cell.length_a   1.000
_cell.length_b   1.000
_cell.length_c   1.000
_cell.angle_alpha   90.00
_cell.angle_beta   90.00
_cell.angle_gamma   90.00
#
_symmetry.space_group_name_H-M   'P 1'
#
loop_
_entity.id
_entity.type
_entity.pdbx_description
1 polymer ?
#
loop_
_entity_poly.entity_id
_entity_poly.type
_entity_poly.pdbx_seq_one_letter_code
_entity_poly.pdbx_strand_id
1 'polypeptide(L)'
;MKQILIVAMYFLIGSLAGCGDDEEIVAPDAGELISQGWKEYVAGNYEDAIAKHEEALELRQAAGLPEDSADALAYNGIGWARARLGQIRDSIESFKKAVAKDPGNADAHAGLAGAYLADDDYERAIASAKLVLSLSPEYESDHDDIKAADIRILLAECYYNIGDYAAAEVQIDLLGGSGKALDAASPTYPADLLSLIEELAKKDS
;
A
#
# COMPACT_ATOMS: atom_id res chain seq x y z
N MET A 1 -25.74 6.65 -44.06
CA MET A 1 -24.80 7.75 -43.76
C MET A 1 -23.94 7.30 -42.60
N LYS A 2 -22.64 7.09 -42.91
CA LYS A 2 -21.42 7.15 -42.05
C LYS A 2 -21.44 6.39 -40.72
N GLN A 3 -20.72 5.25 -40.66
CA GLN A 3 -19.33 5.11 -40.11
C GLN A 3 -19.36 5.12 -38.57
N ILE A 4 -18.92 4.07 -37.86
CA ILE A 4 -17.52 3.63 -37.76
C ILE A 4 -17.47 2.11 -37.58
N LEU A 5 -16.74 1.48 -38.50
CA LEU A 5 -16.33 0.09 -38.51
C LEU A 5 -15.09 0.00 -37.60
N ILE A 6 -15.15 -0.69 -36.47
CA ILE A 6 -13.94 -1.01 -35.69
C ILE A 6 -13.23 -2.13 -36.45
N VAL A 7 -12.21 -1.73 -37.21
CA VAL A 7 -11.34 -2.60 -37.98
C VAL A 7 -10.40 -3.29 -36.98
N ALA A 8 -10.73 -4.52 -36.61
CA ALA A 8 -9.78 -5.47 -36.06
C ALA A 8 -8.81 -5.87 -37.19
N MET A 9 -7.68 -5.17 -37.27
CA MET A 9 -6.62 -5.45 -38.23
C MET A 9 -5.28 -5.31 -37.54
N TYR A 10 -4.83 -6.40 -36.92
CA TYR A 10 -3.40 -6.70 -36.92
C TYR A 10 -3.19 -8.05 -37.57
N PHE A 11 -2.26 -8.00 -38.51
CA PHE A 11 -2.04 -8.92 -39.61
C PHE A 11 -1.50 -10.27 -39.14
N LEU A 12 -2.03 -11.33 -39.75
CA LEU A 12 -1.27 -12.54 -40.04
C LEU A 12 -0.04 -12.15 -40.88
N ILE A 13 1.17 -12.39 -40.37
CA ILE A 13 2.36 -12.56 -41.21
C ILE A 13 2.98 -13.90 -40.81
N GLY A 14 3.16 -14.76 -41.82
CA GLY A 14 3.60 -16.13 -41.66
C GLY A 14 5.12 -16.31 -41.59
N SER A 15 5.48 -17.42 -40.94
CA SER A 15 6.62 -18.32 -41.15
C SER A 15 7.99 -17.73 -41.52
N LEU A 16 8.91 -17.71 -40.55
CA LEU A 16 10.33 -18.03 -40.75
C LEU A 16 10.89 -18.64 -39.47
N ALA A 17 11.63 -19.74 -39.61
CA ALA A 17 12.36 -20.39 -38.53
C ALA A 17 13.45 -19.44 -37.99
N GLY A 18 13.39 -19.15 -36.69
CA GLY A 18 14.42 -18.45 -35.92
C GLY A 18 14.36 -18.96 -34.49
N CYS A 19 15.53 -19.23 -33.89
CA CYS A 19 15.67 -19.65 -32.50
C CYS A 19 14.87 -18.72 -31.58
N GLY A 20 14.17 -19.29 -30.61
CA GLY A 20 13.36 -18.56 -29.64
C GLY A 20 14.21 -17.57 -28.86
N ASP A 21 14.10 -16.30 -29.24
CA ASP A 21 14.10 -15.22 -28.28
C ASP A 21 12.66 -15.18 -27.77
N ASP A 22 12.44 -15.58 -26.51
CA ASP A 22 11.17 -15.37 -25.84
C ASP A 22 10.86 -13.88 -25.97
N GLU A 23 9.89 -13.55 -26.82
CA GLU A 23 9.46 -12.19 -27.07
C GLU A 23 8.90 -11.68 -25.75
N GLU A 24 9.73 -10.97 -24.99
CA GLU A 24 9.33 -10.25 -23.80
C GLU A 24 8.24 -9.29 -24.25
N ILE A 25 6.98 -9.69 -24.07
CA ILE A 25 5.82 -8.84 -24.31
C ILE A 25 5.88 -7.81 -23.19
N VAL A 26 6.72 -6.78 -23.39
CA VAL A 26 6.71 -5.57 -22.61
C VAL A 26 5.29 -5.03 -22.76
N ALA A 27 4.53 -5.05 -21.67
CA ALA A 27 3.17 -4.53 -21.67
C ALA A 27 3.17 -3.13 -22.32
N PRO A 28 2.23 -2.81 -23.23
CA PRO A 28 2.12 -1.47 -23.77
C PRO A 28 2.01 -0.49 -22.60
N ASP A 29 2.92 0.49 -22.55
CA ASP A 29 3.22 1.57 -21.57
C ASP A 29 2.60 1.62 -20.14
N ALA A 30 1.98 0.56 -19.64
CA ALA A 30 1.34 0.49 -18.33
C ALA A 30 2.34 0.63 -17.19
N GLY A 31 3.55 0.10 -17.35
CA GLY A 31 4.64 0.32 -16.39
C GLY A 31 5.07 1.80 -16.31
N GLU A 32 5.04 2.51 -17.44
CA GLU A 32 5.32 3.95 -17.47
C GLU A 32 4.16 4.73 -16.83
N LEU A 33 2.91 4.35 -17.07
CA LEU A 33 1.74 4.92 -16.40
C LEU A 33 1.77 4.71 -14.88
N ILE A 34 2.14 3.51 -14.42
CA ILE A 34 2.37 3.24 -12.98
C ILE A 34 3.47 4.16 -12.44
N SER A 35 4.58 4.29 -13.16
CA SER A 35 5.69 5.17 -12.78
C SER A 35 5.27 6.64 -12.74
N GLN A 36 4.41 7.09 -13.66
CA GLN A 36 3.82 8.43 -13.67
C GLN A 36 2.87 8.62 -12.49
N GLY A 37 2.03 7.63 -12.18
CA GLY A 37 1.15 7.66 -11.01
C GLY A 37 1.91 7.90 -9.72
N TRP A 38 3.05 7.20 -9.53
CA TRP A 38 3.91 7.44 -8.37
C TRP A 38 4.58 8.83 -8.38
N LYS A 39 4.93 9.38 -9.54
CA LYS A 39 5.45 10.77 -9.63
C LYS A 39 4.39 11.78 -9.21
N GLU A 40 3.14 11.62 -9.65
CA GLU A 40 2.03 12.47 -9.26
C GLU A 40 1.71 12.32 -7.76
N TYR A 41 1.79 11.10 -7.24
CA TYR A 41 1.63 10.83 -5.80
C TYR A 41 2.64 11.59 -4.95
N VAL A 42 3.93 11.51 -5.30
CA VAL A 42 5.01 12.23 -4.60
C VAL A 42 4.86 13.75 -4.76
N ALA A 43 4.28 14.22 -5.87
CA ALA A 43 3.95 15.63 -6.08
C ALA A 43 2.72 16.10 -5.27
N GLY A 44 1.99 15.18 -4.64
CA GLY A 44 0.76 15.46 -3.90
C GLY A 44 -0.50 15.56 -4.78
N ASN A 45 -0.40 15.23 -6.07
CA ASN A 45 -1.50 15.25 -7.02
C ASN A 45 -2.23 13.89 -6.99
N TYR A 46 -2.92 13.60 -5.90
CA TYR A 46 -3.45 12.27 -5.63
C TYR A 46 -4.54 11.84 -6.63
N GLU A 47 -5.40 12.75 -7.09
CA GLU A 47 -6.38 12.45 -8.13
C GLU A 47 -5.74 12.08 -9.47
N ASP A 48 -4.66 12.77 -9.84
CA ASP A 48 -3.91 12.48 -11.07
C ASP A 48 -3.14 11.15 -10.93
N ALA A 49 -2.61 10.85 -9.74
CA ALA A 49 -2.01 9.56 -9.42
C ALA A 49 -3.01 8.41 -9.60
N ILE A 50 -4.23 8.55 -9.07
CA ILE A 50 -5.31 7.57 -9.24
C ILE A 50 -5.61 7.38 -10.73
N ALA A 51 -5.80 8.47 -11.47
CA ALA A 51 -6.11 8.41 -12.90
C ALA A 51 -5.03 7.66 -13.69
N LYS A 52 -3.74 7.88 -13.37
CA LYS A 52 -2.64 7.20 -14.03
C LYS A 52 -2.57 5.70 -13.73
N HIS A 53 -2.81 5.30 -12.49
CA HIS A 53 -2.86 3.88 -12.15
C HIS A 53 -4.11 3.19 -12.72
N GLU A 54 -5.26 3.87 -12.79
CA GLU A 54 -6.45 3.35 -13.45
C GLU A 54 -6.25 3.20 -14.97
N GLU A 55 -5.62 4.19 -15.63
CA GLU A 55 -5.24 4.13 -17.05
C GLU A 55 -4.33 2.91 -17.32
N ALA A 56 -3.36 2.64 -16.43
CA ALA A 56 -2.50 1.46 -16.53
C ALA A 56 -3.28 0.14 -16.47
N LEU A 57 -4.23 0.02 -15.54
CA LEU A 57 -5.09 -1.16 -15.39
C LEU A 57 -5.99 -1.36 -16.61
N GLU A 58 -6.62 -0.29 -17.09
CA GLU A 58 -7.47 -0.33 -18.29
C GLU A 58 -6.68 -0.77 -19.53
N LEU A 59 -5.47 -0.27 -19.71
CA LEU A 59 -4.61 -0.64 -20.82
C LEU A 59 -4.21 -2.11 -20.78
N ARG A 60 -3.84 -2.63 -19.60
CA ARG A 60 -3.52 -4.05 -19.42
C ARG A 60 -4.74 -4.93 -19.69
N GLN A 61 -5.91 -4.54 -19.19
CA GLN A 61 -7.16 -5.24 -19.44
C GLN A 61 -7.51 -5.25 -20.93
N ALA A 62 -7.40 -4.11 -21.61
CA ALA A 62 -7.66 -3.98 -23.05
C ALA A 62 -6.69 -4.82 -23.89
N ALA A 63 -5.44 -4.96 -23.44
CA ALA A 63 -4.44 -5.84 -24.04
C ALA A 63 -4.65 -7.33 -23.73
N GLY A 64 -5.62 -7.68 -22.88
CA GLY A 64 -5.90 -9.07 -22.50
C GLY A 64 -4.78 -9.70 -21.68
N LEU A 65 -3.99 -8.89 -20.97
CA LEU A 65 -2.91 -9.38 -20.14
C LEU A 65 -3.45 -10.08 -18.88
N PRO A 66 -2.76 -11.12 -18.40
CA PRO A 66 -3.12 -11.76 -17.15
C PRO A 66 -2.98 -10.77 -16.00
N GLU A 67 -3.82 -10.93 -14.98
CA GLU A 67 -3.68 -10.18 -13.75
C GLU A 67 -2.44 -10.67 -12.99
N ASP A 68 -1.54 -9.76 -12.65
CA ASP A 68 -0.22 -10.08 -12.08
C ASP A 68 0.28 -8.99 -11.10
N SER A 69 1.58 -8.99 -10.80
CA SER A 69 2.20 -8.01 -9.91
C SER A 69 2.15 -6.56 -10.42
N ALA A 70 2.03 -6.32 -11.72
CA ALA A 70 1.87 -4.97 -12.25
C ALA A 70 0.49 -4.40 -11.87
N ASP A 71 -0.56 -5.23 -11.91
CA ASP A 71 -1.88 -4.85 -11.39
C ASP A 71 -1.80 -4.59 -9.89
N ALA A 72 -1.03 -5.40 -9.16
CA ALA A 72 -0.79 -5.20 -7.73
C ALA A 72 -0.19 -3.82 -7.45
N LEU A 73 0.83 -3.41 -8.21
CA LEU A 73 1.47 -2.10 -8.09
C LEU A 73 0.51 -0.95 -8.39
N ALA A 74 -0.31 -1.07 -9.45
CA ALA A 74 -1.30 -0.06 -9.79
C ALA A 74 -2.37 0.07 -8.70
N TYR A 75 -2.93 -1.04 -8.22
CA TYR A 75 -3.89 -1.01 -7.12
C TYR A 75 -3.29 -0.48 -5.81
N ASN A 76 -2.01 -0.77 -5.55
CA ASN A 76 -1.30 -0.21 -4.40
C ASN A 76 -1.24 1.32 -4.47
N GLY A 77 -0.81 1.86 -5.61
CA GLY A 77 -0.74 3.32 -5.82
C GLY A 77 -2.10 4.00 -5.70
N ILE A 78 -3.17 3.40 -6.25
CA ILE A 78 -4.54 3.88 -6.04
C ILE A 78 -4.90 3.86 -4.55
N GLY A 79 -4.56 2.80 -3.83
CA GLY A 79 -4.81 2.68 -2.40
C GLY A 79 -4.19 3.82 -1.60
N TRP A 80 -2.91 4.08 -1.82
CA TRP A 80 -2.19 5.17 -1.15
C TRP A 80 -2.76 6.55 -1.47
N ALA A 81 -3.00 6.83 -2.75
CA ALA A 81 -3.58 8.10 -3.18
C ALA A 81 -4.98 8.32 -2.57
N ARG A 82 -5.83 7.29 -2.54
CA ARG A 82 -7.15 7.36 -1.88
C ARG A 82 -7.03 7.56 -0.37
N ALA A 83 -6.06 6.91 0.28
CA ALA A 83 -5.81 7.11 1.71
C ALA A 83 -5.40 8.56 2.01
N ARG A 84 -4.54 9.17 1.17
CA ARG A 84 -4.14 10.59 1.29
C ARG A 84 -5.31 11.55 1.07
N LEU A 85 -6.29 11.18 0.24
CA LEU A 85 -7.55 11.92 0.06
C LEU A 85 -8.58 11.69 1.18
N GLY A 86 -8.27 10.86 2.19
CA GLY A 86 -9.20 10.51 3.27
C GLY A 86 -10.32 9.56 2.85
N GLN A 87 -10.21 8.93 1.67
CA GLN A 87 -11.17 7.97 1.15
C GLN A 87 -10.89 6.57 1.70
N ILE A 88 -10.95 6.43 3.03
CA ILE A 88 -10.43 5.26 3.76
C ILE A 88 -11.03 3.93 3.29
N ARG A 89 -12.35 3.86 3.06
CA ARG A 89 -12.98 2.59 2.62
C ARG A 89 -12.60 2.21 1.19
N ASP A 90 -12.44 3.20 0.33
CA ASP A 90 -12.06 2.97 -1.07
C ASP A 90 -10.56 2.63 -1.18
N SER A 91 -9.71 3.11 -0.26
CA SER A 91 -8.31 2.69 -0.16
C SER A 91 -8.19 1.25 0.32
N ILE A 92 -8.97 0.83 1.33
CA ILE A 92 -9.03 -0.58 1.78
C ILE A 92 -9.34 -1.51 0.61
N GLU A 93 -10.33 -1.20 -0.21
CA GLU A 93 -10.68 -2.05 -1.35
C GLU A 93 -9.58 -2.09 -2.42
N SER A 94 -8.88 -0.97 -2.66
CA SER A 94 -7.72 -0.95 -3.55
C SER A 94 -6.56 -1.78 -3.02
N PHE A 95 -6.17 -1.61 -1.76
CA PHE A 95 -5.10 -2.42 -1.19
C PHE A 95 -5.46 -3.90 -1.10
N LYS A 96 -6.72 -4.25 -0.82
CA LYS A 96 -7.20 -5.65 -0.88
C LYS A 96 -7.02 -6.25 -2.27
N LYS A 97 -7.29 -5.48 -3.33
CA LYS A 97 -7.01 -5.92 -4.70
C LYS A 97 -5.51 -6.09 -4.92
N ALA A 98 -4.68 -5.17 -4.43
CA ALA A 98 -3.22 -5.28 -4.54
C ALA A 98 -2.70 -6.57 -3.89
N VAL A 99 -3.05 -6.84 -2.63
CA VAL A 99 -2.58 -8.04 -1.91
C VAL A 99 -3.20 -9.35 -2.43
N ALA A 100 -4.35 -9.27 -3.11
CA ALA A 100 -4.92 -10.43 -3.80
C ALA A 100 -4.11 -10.81 -5.05
N LYS A 101 -3.45 -9.85 -5.69
CA LYS A 101 -2.55 -10.09 -6.84
C LYS A 101 -1.13 -10.43 -6.40
N ASP A 102 -0.64 -9.74 -5.38
CA ASP A 102 0.66 -10.00 -4.77
C ASP A 102 0.54 -10.06 -3.24
N PRO A 103 0.35 -11.26 -2.66
CA PRO A 103 0.26 -11.44 -1.21
C PRO A 103 1.52 -11.04 -0.46
N GLY A 104 2.68 -10.94 -1.14
CA GLY A 104 3.96 -10.55 -0.57
C GLY A 104 4.23 -9.04 -0.62
N ASN A 105 3.31 -8.23 -1.14
CA ASN A 105 3.47 -6.78 -1.21
C ASN A 105 3.35 -6.15 0.20
N ALA A 106 4.50 -5.98 0.86
CA ALA A 106 4.59 -5.43 2.21
C ALA A 106 4.06 -3.99 2.28
N ASP A 107 4.23 -3.19 1.22
CA ASP A 107 3.77 -1.80 1.20
C ASP A 107 2.24 -1.71 1.11
N ALA A 108 1.60 -2.58 0.32
CA ALA A 108 0.14 -2.70 0.32
C ALA A 108 -0.42 -3.20 1.66
N HIS A 109 0.29 -4.08 2.38
CA HIS A 109 -0.08 -4.49 3.74
C HIS A 109 0.09 -3.36 4.75
N ALA A 110 1.10 -2.49 4.60
CA ALA A 110 1.25 -1.29 5.41
C ALA A 110 0.10 -0.30 5.16
N GLY A 111 -0.28 -0.12 3.90
CA GLY A 111 -1.47 0.63 3.49
C GLY A 111 -2.75 0.09 4.11
N LEU A 112 -2.96 -1.25 4.09
CA LEU A 112 -4.09 -1.89 4.78
C LEU A 112 -4.06 -1.67 6.28
N ALA A 113 -2.89 -1.81 6.92
CA ALA A 113 -2.75 -1.60 8.35
C ALA A 113 -3.21 -0.19 8.75
N GLY A 114 -2.70 0.84 8.05
CA GLY A 114 -3.08 2.23 8.29
C GLY A 114 -4.55 2.51 7.99
N ALA A 115 -5.07 1.99 6.88
CA ALA A 115 -6.45 2.21 6.49
C ALA A 115 -7.45 1.48 7.42
N TYR A 116 -7.13 0.28 7.89
CA TYR A 116 -7.94 -0.41 8.90
C TYR A 116 -7.88 0.27 10.26
N LEU A 117 -6.72 0.79 10.69
CA LEU A 117 -6.64 1.62 11.90
C LEU A 117 -7.58 2.82 11.79
N ALA A 118 -7.58 3.52 10.64
CA ALA A 118 -8.44 4.68 10.40
C ALA A 118 -9.94 4.35 10.26
N ASP A 119 -10.31 3.10 9.95
CA ASP A 119 -11.70 2.60 9.95
C ASP A 119 -12.07 1.92 11.29
N ASP A 120 -11.24 2.06 12.32
CA ASP A 120 -11.37 1.44 13.65
C ASP A 120 -11.43 -0.11 13.65
N ASP A 121 -10.92 -0.75 12.60
CA ASP A 121 -10.82 -2.21 12.49
C ASP A 121 -9.46 -2.70 13.00
N TYR A 122 -9.28 -2.61 14.32
CA TYR A 122 -8.00 -2.85 14.97
C TYR A 122 -7.51 -4.30 14.77
N GLU A 123 -8.40 -5.29 14.73
CA GLU A 123 -8.00 -6.69 14.51
C GLU A 123 -7.38 -6.90 13.12
N ARG A 124 -7.98 -6.35 12.06
CA ARG A 124 -7.42 -6.44 10.72
C ARG A 124 -6.19 -5.56 10.55
N ALA A 125 -6.14 -4.41 11.21
CA ALA A 125 -4.96 -3.57 11.25
C ALA A 125 -3.76 -4.31 11.86
N ILE A 126 -3.96 -4.99 13.00
CA ILE A 126 -2.93 -5.81 13.66
C ILE A 126 -2.45 -6.95 12.75
N ALA A 127 -3.37 -7.64 12.08
CA ALA A 127 -3.02 -8.74 11.19
C ALA A 127 -2.13 -8.27 10.03
N SER A 128 -2.52 -7.17 9.36
CA SER A 128 -1.75 -6.59 8.26
C SER A 128 -0.38 -6.07 8.74
N ALA A 129 -0.33 -5.34 9.85
CA ALA A 129 0.91 -4.77 10.37
C ALA A 129 1.93 -5.83 10.82
N LYS A 130 1.46 -6.92 11.45
CA LYS A 130 2.31 -8.08 11.75
C LYS A 130 2.91 -8.69 10.50
N LEU A 131 2.13 -8.77 9.43
CA LEU A 131 2.58 -9.33 8.17
C LEU A 131 3.66 -8.44 7.52
N VAL A 132 3.52 -7.12 7.57
CA VAL A 132 4.58 -6.19 7.13
C VAL A 132 5.91 -6.51 7.83
N LEU A 133 5.92 -6.56 9.16
CA LEU A 133 7.14 -6.84 9.94
C LEU A 133 7.66 -8.27 9.77
N SER A 134 6.81 -9.21 9.36
CA SER A 134 7.23 -10.58 9.04
C SER A 134 7.83 -10.69 7.64
N LEU A 135 7.33 -9.93 6.66
CA LEU A 135 7.83 -9.90 5.29
C LEU A 135 9.12 -9.08 5.19
N SER A 136 9.14 -7.93 5.87
CA SER A 136 10.28 -7.02 5.92
C SER A 136 10.46 -6.47 7.34
N PRO A 137 11.33 -7.08 8.16
CA PRO A 137 11.62 -6.59 9.51
C PRO A 137 12.21 -5.17 9.54
N GLU A 138 12.86 -4.76 8.45
CA GLU A 138 13.44 -3.42 8.22
C GLU A 138 12.62 -2.64 7.18
N TYR A 139 11.29 -2.86 7.15
CA TYR A 139 10.37 -2.19 6.24
C TYR A 139 10.63 -0.67 6.15
N GLU A 140 10.70 -0.17 4.93
CA GLU A 140 10.78 1.24 4.58
C GLU A 140 9.99 1.38 3.27
N SER A 141 9.04 2.30 3.25
CA SER A 141 8.26 2.58 2.04
C SER A 141 9.11 3.36 1.04
N ASP A 142 8.92 3.09 -0.25
CA ASP A 142 9.69 3.74 -1.33
C ASP A 142 9.13 5.11 -1.71
N HIS A 143 7.90 5.44 -1.31
CA HIS A 143 7.17 6.65 -1.72
C HIS A 143 6.64 7.48 -0.55
N ASP A 144 6.79 6.99 0.68
CA ASP A 144 6.41 7.69 1.90
C ASP A 144 7.45 7.48 3.00
N ASP A 145 7.49 8.37 3.98
CA ASP A 145 8.43 8.27 5.12
C ASP A 145 8.00 7.23 6.18
N ILE A 146 7.28 6.16 5.77
CA ILE A 146 6.78 5.11 6.67
C ILE A 146 7.82 4.00 6.80
N LYS A 147 8.17 3.67 8.05
CA LYS A 147 9.19 2.68 8.40
C LYS A 147 8.64 1.62 9.34
N ALA A 148 9.44 0.58 9.58
CA ALA A 148 9.12 -0.47 10.53
C ALA A 148 8.78 0.08 11.93
N ALA A 149 9.36 1.22 12.32
CA ALA A 149 9.03 1.92 13.56
C ALA A 149 7.56 2.39 13.59
N ASP A 150 7.07 2.98 12.50
CA ASP A 150 5.68 3.44 12.38
C ASP A 150 4.71 2.27 12.40
N ILE A 151 5.06 1.14 11.79
CA ILE A 151 4.27 -0.09 11.84
C ILE A 151 4.15 -0.62 13.28
N ARG A 152 5.22 -0.51 14.09
CA ARG A 152 5.19 -0.88 15.51
C ARG A 152 4.34 0.07 16.35
N ILE A 153 4.40 1.38 16.07
CA ILE A 153 3.54 2.38 16.70
C ILE A 153 2.07 2.08 16.39
N LEU A 154 1.75 1.81 15.13
CA LEU A 154 0.42 1.40 14.70
C LEU A 154 -0.06 0.15 15.44
N LEU A 155 0.79 -0.88 15.55
CA LEU A 155 0.46 -2.07 16.32
C LEU A 155 0.19 -1.74 17.79
N ALA A 156 1.01 -0.89 18.41
CA ALA A 156 0.82 -0.46 19.79
C ALA A 156 -0.53 0.25 19.98
N GLU A 157 -0.88 1.14 19.05
CA GLU A 157 -2.16 1.85 19.03
C GLU A 157 -3.33 0.88 18.87
N CYS A 158 -3.26 -0.07 17.92
CA CYS A 158 -4.31 -1.06 17.76
C CYS A 158 -4.46 -1.95 19.01
N TYR A 159 -3.35 -2.42 19.58
CA TYR A 159 -3.36 -3.24 20.80
C TYR A 159 -3.94 -2.48 21.99
N TYR A 160 -3.59 -1.20 22.12
CA TYR A 160 -4.16 -0.33 23.13
C TYR A 160 -5.69 -0.22 22.97
N ASN A 161 -6.17 -0.01 21.74
CA ASN A 161 -7.60 0.14 21.46
C ASN A 161 -8.41 -1.14 21.71
N ILE A 162 -7.82 -2.32 21.54
CA ILE A 162 -8.46 -3.60 21.90
C ILE A 162 -8.23 -4.02 23.37
N GLY A 163 -7.52 -3.21 24.15
CA GLY A 163 -7.24 -3.44 25.57
C GLY A 163 -6.11 -4.44 25.86
N ASP A 164 -5.33 -4.84 24.87
CA ASP A 164 -4.13 -5.68 25.04
C ASP A 164 -2.90 -4.83 25.34
N TYR A 165 -2.90 -4.21 26.52
CA TYR A 165 -1.86 -3.26 26.92
C TYR A 165 -0.47 -3.90 27.03
N ALA A 166 -0.40 -5.18 27.39
CA ALA A 166 0.85 -5.93 27.42
C ALA A 166 1.44 -6.07 26.00
N ALA A 167 0.63 -6.41 25.00
CA ALA A 167 1.09 -6.46 23.61
C ALA A 167 1.47 -5.07 23.07
N ALA A 168 0.76 -4.02 23.48
CA ALA A 168 1.09 -2.64 23.15
C ALA A 168 2.46 -2.23 23.71
N GLU A 169 2.70 -2.49 25.00
CA GLU A 169 3.98 -2.23 25.67
C GLU A 169 5.14 -2.96 24.98
N VAL A 170 4.95 -4.23 24.61
CA VAL A 170 5.96 -4.99 23.85
C VAL A 170 6.34 -4.28 22.55
N GLN A 171 5.39 -3.71 21.80
CA GLN A 171 5.73 -3.01 20.56
C GLN A 171 6.53 -1.73 20.80
N ILE A 172 6.23 -1.03 21.89
CA ILE A 172 6.93 0.20 22.28
C ILE A 172 8.33 -0.11 22.78
N ASP A 173 8.51 -1.18 23.55
CA ASP A 173 9.82 -1.64 24.00
C ASP A 173 10.73 -2.04 22.84
N LEU A 174 10.16 -2.65 21.79
CA LEU A 174 10.88 -3.01 20.57
C LEU A 174 11.39 -1.78 19.78
N LEU A 175 10.92 -0.57 20.10
CA LEU A 175 11.47 0.69 19.57
C LEU A 175 12.71 1.18 20.34
N GLY A 176 13.12 0.50 21.43
CA GLY A 176 14.38 0.76 22.13
C GLY A 176 14.28 1.38 23.52
N GLY A 177 13.12 1.36 24.18
CA GLY A 177 12.98 1.47 25.63
C GLY A 177 13.78 2.58 26.34
N SER A 178 13.38 3.85 26.18
CA SER A 178 13.41 4.84 27.27
C SER A 178 12.45 5.97 26.89
N GLY A 179 11.47 6.30 27.73
CA GLY A 179 10.47 7.35 27.49
C GLY A 179 11.05 8.72 27.09
N LYS A 180 11.34 8.89 25.79
CA LYS A 180 11.72 10.15 25.17
C LYS A 180 11.04 10.26 23.82
N ALA A 181 9.88 10.93 23.86
CA ALA A 181 9.35 11.84 22.85
C ALA A 181 9.75 11.56 21.40
N LEU A 182 8.82 10.93 20.68
CA LEU A 182 8.64 11.16 19.25
C LEU A 182 8.29 12.66 19.08
N ASP A 183 9.07 13.40 18.30
CA ASP A 183 9.03 14.86 18.28
C ASP A 183 7.73 15.42 17.65
N ALA A 184 7.37 16.61 18.14
CA ALA A 184 6.14 17.33 17.89
C ALA A 184 6.15 18.24 16.65
N ALA A 185 6.76 17.84 15.53
CA ALA A 185 6.87 18.71 14.34
C ALA A 185 6.71 18.03 12.96
N SER A 186 5.96 16.93 12.85
CA SER A 186 5.47 16.43 11.55
C SER A 186 4.00 16.00 11.65
N PRO A 187 3.18 16.24 10.60
CA PRO A 187 1.76 16.49 10.78
C PRO A 187 0.99 15.20 11.08
N THR A 188 0.30 15.24 12.22
CA THR A 188 -0.72 14.32 12.76
C THR A 188 -0.26 12.94 13.25
N TYR A 189 0.42 12.90 14.41
CA TYR A 189 0.20 11.89 15.46
C TYR A 189 0.37 12.54 16.86
N PRO A 190 -0.39 12.11 17.89
CA PRO A 190 -0.52 12.86 19.12
C PRO A 190 0.64 12.57 20.08
N ALA A 191 1.25 13.63 20.60
CA ALA A 191 2.20 13.61 21.70
C ALA A 191 1.65 13.01 23.03
N ASP A 192 0.43 12.49 23.03
CA ASP A 192 -0.31 11.92 24.16
C ASP A 192 -0.25 10.38 24.26
N LEU A 193 0.21 9.67 23.22
CA LEU A 193 0.26 8.19 23.24
C LEU A 193 1.30 7.65 24.26
N LEU A 194 2.42 8.36 24.41
CA LEU A 194 3.52 7.98 25.30
C LEU A 194 3.18 8.18 26.79
N SER A 195 2.40 9.21 27.12
CA SER A 195 1.91 9.49 28.48
C SER A 195 0.91 8.44 28.96
N LEU A 196 0.17 7.85 28.03
CA LEU A 196 -0.93 6.91 28.26
C LEU A 196 -0.43 5.48 28.54
N ILE A 197 0.65 5.07 27.87
CA ILE A 197 1.38 3.84 28.17
C ILE A 197 1.99 3.88 29.59
N GLU A 198 2.48 5.05 30.02
CA GLU A 198 3.04 5.28 31.36
C GLU A 198 2.01 5.29 32.52
N GLU A 199 0.71 5.40 32.24
CA GLU A 199 -0.36 5.31 33.24
C GLU A 199 -0.80 3.86 33.46
N LEU A 200 -0.85 3.05 32.40
CA LEU A 200 -1.29 1.66 32.46
C LEU A 200 -0.25 0.73 33.10
N ALA A 201 1.05 0.98 32.89
CA ALA A 201 2.13 0.23 33.53
C ALA A 201 2.19 0.38 35.06
N LYS A 202 1.49 1.37 35.63
CA LYS A 202 1.44 1.61 37.10
C LYS A 202 0.32 0.85 37.80
N LYS A 203 -0.56 0.14 37.08
CA LYS A 203 -1.75 -0.52 37.64
C LYS A 203 -1.58 -2.03 37.87
N ASP A 204 -0.52 -2.63 37.30
CA ASP A 204 -0.15 -4.04 37.48
C ASP A 204 0.96 -4.27 38.55
N SER A 205 1.30 -3.24 39.34
CA SER A 205 2.14 -3.30 40.57
C SER A 205 1.31 -3.25 41.85
#